data_AF-A0A2T0RKH5-F1
#
_entry.id   AF-A0A2T0RKH5-F1
#
_cell.length_a   1.000
_cell.length_b   1.000
_cell.length_c   1.000
_cell.angle_alpha   90.00
_cell.angle_beta   90.00
_cell.angle_gamma   90.00
#
_symmetry.space_group_name_H-M   'P 1'
#
loop_
_entity.id
_entity.type
_entity.pdbx_description
1 polymer ?
#
loop_
_entity_poly.entity_id
_entity_poly.type
_entity_poly.pdbx_seq_one_letter_code
_entity_poly.pdbx_strand_id
1 'polypeptide(L)'
;MDSTHRPAARIVCLDADGRVLLMHWRDPLDGHDVWEPPGGGLDPGEDHLRAARRELAEETGLDLRFRTLPSKRVISPWVQRPALWSQAFELLEQPAPAYAGTFLHRDFHLGNLLWSQGSISGVIDWVETSWGPADLDVAHAATYLAMLHGIEASAGFTDAYHRRTDDCRDEEKFRYWNVMDIVGYLPDPVKVVQPWRDSGLNISDDLARGRLEQRLEYVLRAG
;
A
#
# COMPACT_ATOMS: atom_id res chain seq x y z
N MET A 1 -20.27 0.74 29.27
CA MET A 1 -20.83 1.49 28.14
C MET A 1 -20.32 0.81 26.90
N ASP A 2 -21.22 0.22 26.13
CA ASP A 2 -20.90 -0.45 24.87
C ASP A 2 -20.49 0.65 23.88
N SER A 3 -19.21 0.75 23.54
CA SER A 3 -18.71 1.79 22.63
C SER A 3 -19.20 1.45 21.22
N THR A 4 -20.37 1.94 20.86
CA THR A 4 -20.89 1.83 19.49
C THR A 4 -19.91 2.53 18.56
N HIS A 5 -19.12 1.72 17.85
CA HIS A 5 -18.15 2.19 16.86
C HIS A 5 -18.91 2.87 15.71
N ARG A 6 -18.93 4.20 15.69
CA ARG A 6 -19.48 4.97 14.57
C ARG A 6 -18.36 5.17 13.53
N PRO A 7 -18.52 4.71 12.28
CA PRO A 7 -17.58 5.04 11.21
C PRO A 7 -17.40 6.56 11.11
N ALA A 8 -16.17 7.01 10.98
CA ALA A 8 -15.82 8.42 10.89
C ALA A 8 -14.77 8.65 9.80
N ALA A 9 -14.71 9.87 9.29
CA ALA A 9 -13.68 10.29 8.36
C ALA A 9 -12.95 11.52 8.91
N ARG A 10 -11.63 11.58 8.71
CA ARG A 10 -10.76 12.69 9.14
C ARG A 10 -9.87 13.13 7.98
N ILE A 11 -9.54 14.41 7.91
CA ILE A 11 -8.67 14.98 6.86
C ILE A 11 -7.43 15.61 7.47
N VAL A 12 -6.26 15.19 7.01
CA VAL A 12 -5.00 15.91 7.24
C VAL A 12 -4.81 16.92 6.12
N CYS A 13 -5.04 18.20 6.41
CA CYS A 13 -4.75 19.28 5.47
C CYS A 13 -3.32 19.78 5.69
N LEU A 14 -2.57 19.89 4.60
CA LEU A 14 -1.22 20.45 4.57
C LEU A 14 -1.23 21.76 3.78
N ASP A 15 -0.54 22.77 4.28
CA ASP A 15 -0.24 23.97 3.49
C ASP A 15 1.05 23.81 2.66
N ALA A 16 1.42 24.85 1.91
CA ALA A 16 2.61 24.85 1.06
C ALA A 16 3.94 24.70 1.84
N ASP A 17 3.92 25.01 3.14
CA ASP A 17 5.08 24.88 4.04
C ASP A 17 5.09 23.52 4.77
N GLY A 18 4.12 22.64 4.49
CA GLY A 18 3.98 21.33 5.13
C GLY A 18 3.40 21.36 6.55
N ARG A 19 2.78 22.47 6.97
CA ARG A 19 2.11 22.56 8.28
C ARG A 19 0.75 21.89 8.23
N VAL A 20 0.37 21.22 9.32
CA VAL A 20 -0.90 20.50 9.43
C VAL A 20 -1.96 21.36 10.09
N LEU A 21 -3.15 21.42 9.49
CA LEU A 21 -4.34 22.00 10.13
C LEU A 21 -4.89 21.04 11.18
N LEU A 22 -4.99 21.51 12.42
CA LEU A 22 -5.61 20.80 13.54
C LEU A 22 -6.66 21.69 14.20
N MET A 23 -7.74 21.06 14.65
CA MET A 23 -8.78 21.62 15.50
C MET A 23 -8.34 21.53 16.95
N HIS A 24 -8.36 22.66 17.66
CA HIS A 24 -8.14 22.68 19.11
C HIS A 24 -9.48 22.81 19.81
N TRP A 25 -9.79 21.86 20.68
CA TRP A 25 -10.93 21.95 21.56
C TRP A 25 -10.59 21.42 22.95
N ARG A 26 -11.35 21.86 23.93
CA ARG A 26 -11.21 21.42 25.32
C ARG A 26 -12.36 20.50 25.64
N ASP A 27 -12.05 19.29 26.12
CA ASP A 27 -13.08 18.33 26.50
C ASP A 27 -13.94 18.91 27.63
N PRO A 28 -15.26 19.06 27.44
CA PRO A 28 -16.13 19.63 28.46
C PRO A 28 -16.33 18.73 29.69
N LEU A 29 -15.96 17.44 29.62
CA LEU A 29 -16.18 16.46 30.70
C LEU A 29 -15.02 16.42 31.71
N ASP A 30 -13.78 16.49 31.25
CA ASP A 30 -12.58 16.36 32.10
C ASP A 30 -11.55 17.49 31.88
N GLY A 31 -11.80 18.40 30.93
CA GLY A 31 -11.05 19.65 30.75
C GLY A 31 -9.73 19.51 30.00
N HIS A 32 -9.43 18.35 29.40
CA HIS A 32 -8.19 18.17 28.65
C HIS A 32 -8.24 18.89 27.30
N ASP A 33 -7.09 19.46 26.90
CA ASP A 33 -6.93 20.08 25.59
C ASP A 33 -6.61 19.00 24.55
N VAL A 34 -7.42 18.95 23.49
CA VAL A 34 -7.31 17.99 22.37
C VAL A 34 -6.97 18.73 21.10
N TRP A 35 -6.02 18.17 20.35
CA TRP A 35 -5.74 18.56 18.97
C TRP A 35 -6.08 17.40 18.05
N GLU A 36 -7.02 17.59 17.14
CA GLU A 36 -7.42 16.57 16.18
C GLU A 36 -7.55 17.14 14.76
N PRO A 37 -7.30 16.34 13.71
CA PRO A 37 -7.62 16.75 12.35
C PRO A 37 -9.13 16.97 12.19
N PRO A 38 -9.56 17.91 11.31
CA PRO A 38 -10.98 18.08 10.99
C PRO A 38 -11.64 16.78 10.53
N GLY A 39 -12.89 16.59 10.91
CA GLY A 39 -13.70 15.46 10.47
C GLY A 39 -14.76 15.02 11.46
N GLY A 40 -15.40 13.89 11.20
CA GLY A 40 -16.56 13.49 12.00
C GLY A 40 -17.18 12.19 11.53
N GLY A 41 -18.30 11.84 12.17
CA GLY A 41 -19.01 10.60 11.90
C GLY A 41 -19.71 10.64 10.54
N LEU A 42 -19.76 9.49 9.86
CA LEU A 42 -20.51 9.33 8.62
C LEU A 42 -22.02 9.46 8.90
N ASP A 43 -22.73 10.08 7.96
CA ASP A 43 -24.20 10.03 7.90
C ASP A 43 -24.70 8.74 7.21
N PRO A 44 -25.97 8.34 7.43
CA PRO A 44 -26.53 7.15 6.78
C PRO A 44 -26.44 7.22 5.25
N GLY A 45 -25.67 6.30 4.65
CA GLY A 45 -25.45 6.24 3.20
C GLY A 45 -24.38 7.19 2.66
N GLU A 46 -23.70 7.93 3.53
CA GLU A 46 -22.58 8.80 3.17
C GLU A 46 -21.29 7.98 3.02
N ASP A 47 -20.49 8.27 1.99
CA ASP A 47 -19.15 7.70 1.87
C ASP A 47 -18.11 8.53 2.64
N HIS A 48 -16.98 7.90 2.98
CA HIS A 48 -15.92 8.56 3.77
C HIS A 48 -15.42 9.86 3.14
N LEU A 49 -15.40 9.97 1.80
CA LEU A 49 -14.89 11.16 1.15
C LEU A 49 -15.88 12.32 1.25
N ARG A 50 -17.18 12.03 1.06
CA ARG A 50 -18.26 13.01 1.26
C ARG A 50 -18.31 13.48 2.70
N ALA A 51 -18.26 12.56 3.66
CA ALA A 51 -18.19 12.89 5.09
C ALA A 51 -17.00 13.80 5.39
N ALA A 52 -15.81 13.41 4.95
CA ALA A 52 -14.60 14.18 5.17
C ALA A 52 -14.69 15.62 4.58
N ARG A 53 -15.27 15.77 3.38
CA ARG A 53 -15.46 17.08 2.73
C ARG A 53 -16.49 17.94 3.45
N ARG A 54 -17.61 17.34 3.87
CA ARG A 54 -18.67 18.02 4.62
C ARG A 54 -18.12 18.54 5.94
N GLU A 55 -17.52 17.67 6.73
CA GLU A 55 -16.97 18.01 8.04
C GLU A 55 -15.88 19.08 7.95
N LEU A 56 -14.96 18.97 6.99
CA LEU A 56 -13.95 20.01 6.80
C LEU A 56 -14.57 21.37 6.44
N ALA A 57 -15.59 21.38 5.57
CA ALA A 57 -16.28 22.61 5.21
C ALA A 57 -17.06 23.20 6.41
N GLU A 58 -17.72 22.35 7.20
CA GLU A 58 -18.48 22.74 8.40
C GLU A 58 -17.57 23.29 9.50
N GLU A 59 -16.43 22.65 9.75
CA GLU A 59 -15.53 22.97 10.86
C GLU A 59 -14.54 24.09 10.53
N THR A 60 -14.11 24.19 9.27
CA THR A 60 -13.01 25.10 8.87
C THR A 60 -13.42 26.13 7.83
N GLY A 61 -14.58 25.97 7.20
CA GLY A 61 -15.01 26.80 6.06
C GLY A 61 -14.26 26.52 4.76
N LEU A 62 -13.36 25.52 4.73
CA LEU A 62 -12.57 25.17 3.55
C LEU A 62 -13.35 24.20 2.64
N ASP A 63 -13.62 24.61 1.41
CA ASP A 63 -14.13 23.72 0.36
C ASP A 63 -12.95 23.11 -0.41
N LEU A 64 -12.80 21.79 -0.31
CA LEU A 64 -11.76 21.05 -1.03
C LEU A 64 -12.07 21.00 -2.53
N ARG A 65 -11.57 21.99 -3.26
CA ARG A 65 -11.40 21.94 -4.71
C ARG A 65 -10.11 21.20 -5.10
N PHE A 66 -9.77 20.13 -4.39
CA PHE A 66 -8.54 19.38 -4.61
C PHE A 66 -8.80 17.93 -5.01
N ARG A 67 -7.81 17.38 -5.71
CA ARG A 67 -7.73 16.00 -6.16
C ARG A 67 -7.59 15.08 -4.96
N THR A 68 -8.66 14.39 -4.62
CA THR A 68 -8.67 13.38 -3.55
C THR A 68 -7.93 12.15 -4.05
N LEU A 69 -6.80 11.82 -3.42
CA LEU A 69 -6.20 10.51 -3.58
C LEU A 69 -6.96 9.55 -2.66
N PRO A 70 -7.53 8.44 -3.18
CA PRO A 70 -8.07 7.40 -2.31
C PRO A 70 -7.00 7.00 -1.29
N SER A 71 -7.41 6.74 -0.05
CA SER A 71 -6.52 6.04 0.88
C SER A 71 -6.10 4.71 0.24
N LYS A 72 -4.90 4.23 0.55
CA LYS A 72 -4.38 2.95 0.02
C LYS A 72 -5.25 1.72 0.34
N ARG A 73 -6.31 1.87 1.14
CA ARG A 73 -7.23 0.80 1.59
C ARG A 73 -8.67 1.00 1.09
N VAL A 74 -8.82 1.40 -0.18
CA VAL A 74 -10.12 1.42 -0.86
C VAL A 74 -10.14 0.30 -1.89
N ILE A 75 -11.21 -0.49 -1.91
CA ILE A 75 -11.42 -1.51 -2.95
C ILE A 75 -11.72 -0.80 -4.26
N SER A 76 -10.79 -0.88 -5.21
CA SER A 76 -10.92 -0.24 -6.51
C SER A 76 -11.96 -0.92 -7.40
N PRO A 77 -12.61 -0.19 -8.34
CA PRO A 77 -13.65 -0.75 -9.20
C PRO A 77 -13.24 -1.92 -10.11
N TRP A 78 -11.93 -2.07 -10.39
CA TRP A 78 -11.42 -3.17 -11.22
C TRP A 78 -11.26 -4.48 -10.45
N VAL A 79 -11.32 -4.45 -9.12
CA VAL A 79 -11.13 -5.63 -8.26
C VAL A 79 -12.22 -6.66 -8.53
N GLN A 80 -11.82 -7.87 -8.90
CA GLN A 80 -12.77 -8.96 -9.18
C GLN A 80 -13.06 -9.80 -7.94
N ARG A 81 -12.17 -9.81 -6.94
CA ARG A 81 -12.31 -10.60 -5.71
C ARG A 81 -12.21 -9.72 -4.45
N PRO A 82 -13.24 -8.90 -4.15
CA PRO A 82 -13.24 -7.98 -3.00
C PRO A 82 -12.91 -8.63 -1.66
N ALA A 83 -13.34 -9.88 -1.44
CA ALA A 83 -13.08 -10.60 -0.19
C ALA A 83 -11.58 -10.82 0.08
N LEU A 84 -10.73 -10.98 -0.95
CA LEU A 84 -9.28 -11.08 -0.78
C LEU A 84 -8.68 -9.77 -0.28
N TRP A 85 -9.18 -8.63 -0.78
CA TRP A 85 -8.73 -7.31 -0.38
C TRP A 85 -9.21 -6.94 1.02
N SER A 86 -10.42 -7.34 1.41
CA SER A 86 -10.88 -7.22 2.81
C SER A 86 -9.96 -8.00 3.77
N GLN A 87 -9.64 -9.26 3.46
CA GLN A 87 -8.69 -10.06 4.25
C GLN A 87 -7.30 -9.41 4.31
N ALA A 88 -6.84 -8.84 3.21
CA ALA A 88 -5.57 -8.11 3.16
C ALA A 88 -5.58 -6.89 4.10
N PHE A 89 -6.67 -6.12 4.14
CA PHE A 89 -6.81 -4.97 5.02
C PHE A 89 -6.88 -5.38 6.49
N GLU A 90 -7.66 -6.42 6.81
CA GLU A 90 -7.74 -7.01 8.15
C GLU A 90 -6.37 -7.50 8.65
N LEU A 91 -5.56 -8.13 7.78
CA LEU A 91 -4.20 -8.53 8.13
C LEU A 91 -3.32 -7.31 8.47
N LEU A 92 -3.43 -6.22 7.70
CA LEU A 92 -2.65 -5.00 7.91
C LEU A 92 -3.19 -4.11 9.05
N GLU A 93 -4.29 -4.48 9.70
CA GLU A 93 -4.73 -3.89 10.96
C GLU A 93 -4.03 -4.53 12.17
N GLN A 94 -3.45 -5.71 12.00
CA GLN A 94 -2.64 -6.36 13.02
C GLN A 94 -1.29 -5.65 13.19
N PRO A 95 -0.67 -5.74 14.39
CA PRO A 95 0.68 -5.22 14.59
C PRO A 95 1.67 -5.80 13.58
N ALA A 96 2.57 -4.97 13.08
CA ALA A 96 3.63 -5.44 12.19
C ALA A 96 4.52 -6.47 12.91
N PRO A 97 4.89 -7.59 12.25
CA PRO A 97 5.83 -8.55 12.81
C PRO A 97 7.17 -7.91 13.16
N ALA A 98 7.84 -8.45 14.17
CA ALA A 98 9.20 -8.01 14.51
C ALA A 98 10.17 -8.30 13.34
N TYR A 99 11.04 -7.35 13.04
CA TYR A 99 11.98 -7.47 11.94
C TYR A 99 13.39 -7.02 12.32
N ALA A 100 14.39 -7.57 11.62
CA ALA A 100 15.74 -7.04 11.62
C ALA A 100 15.84 -6.00 10.50
N GLY A 101 16.17 -4.77 10.86
CA GLY A 101 16.30 -3.68 9.90
C GLY A 101 17.58 -3.78 9.08
N THR A 102 17.47 -3.48 7.80
CA THR A 102 18.58 -3.30 6.86
C THR A 102 18.30 -2.12 5.94
N PHE A 103 19.30 -1.75 5.14
CA PHE A 103 19.14 -0.75 4.10
C PHE A 103 18.34 -1.32 2.93
N LEU A 104 17.27 -0.60 2.56
CA LEU A 104 16.32 -0.99 1.52
C LEU A 104 16.39 -0.04 0.33
N HIS A 105 16.22 -0.59 -0.87
CA HIS A 105 16.06 0.16 -2.10
C HIS A 105 14.65 0.75 -2.25
N ARG A 106 13.61 0.00 -1.82
CA ARG A 106 12.18 0.33 -1.86
C ARG A 106 11.51 0.42 -3.24
N ASP A 107 12.30 0.60 -4.29
CA ASP A 107 11.87 0.50 -5.69
C ASP A 107 12.66 -0.58 -6.45
N PHE A 108 12.92 -1.73 -5.81
CA PHE A 108 13.77 -2.78 -6.40
C PHE A 108 13.00 -3.63 -7.41
N HIS A 109 13.18 -3.38 -8.71
CA HIS A 109 12.54 -4.15 -9.78
C HIS A 109 13.39 -4.20 -11.06
N LEU A 110 12.93 -4.97 -12.06
CA LEU A 110 13.66 -5.21 -13.32
C LEU A 110 14.04 -3.93 -14.10
N GLY A 111 13.32 -2.83 -13.89
CA GLY A 111 13.57 -1.56 -14.58
C GLY A 111 14.75 -0.79 -14.00
N ASN A 112 15.13 -1.11 -12.75
CA ASN A 112 16.21 -0.48 -12.01
C ASN A 112 17.49 -1.33 -11.99
N LEU A 113 17.59 -2.32 -12.89
CA LEU A 113 18.77 -3.17 -13.07
C LEU A 113 19.47 -2.87 -14.39
N LEU A 114 20.77 -2.59 -14.32
CA LEU A 114 21.62 -2.46 -15.50
C LEU A 114 22.25 -3.80 -15.86
N TRP A 115 22.10 -4.21 -17.12
CA TRP A 115 22.64 -5.47 -17.62
C TRP A 115 23.82 -5.23 -18.55
N SER A 116 24.87 -6.04 -18.38
CA SER A 116 26.00 -6.09 -19.29
C SER A 116 26.41 -7.55 -19.50
N GLN A 117 26.45 -7.98 -20.76
CA GLN A 117 26.86 -9.33 -21.16
C GLN A 117 26.13 -10.46 -20.40
N GLY A 118 24.82 -10.31 -20.18
CA GLY A 118 24.01 -11.32 -19.48
C GLY A 118 24.18 -11.33 -17.95
N SER A 119 24.89 -10.36 -17.38
CA SER A 119 25.05 -10.19 -15.94
C SER A 119 24.53 -8.84 -15.46
N ILE A 120 24.04 -8.79 -14.22
CA ILE A 120 23.69 -7.53 -13.56
C ILE A 120 24.98 -6.80 -13.23
N SER A 121 25.09 -5.56 -13.70
CA SER A 121 26.26 -4.69 -13.54
C SER A 121 26.01 -3.51 -12.59
N GLY A 122 24.75 -3.22 -12.28
CA GLY A 122 24.40 -2.15 -11.36
C GLY A 122 22.91 -2.14 -11.00
N VAL A 123 22.62 -1.51 -9.87
CA VAL A 123 21.27 -1.16 -9.40
C VAL A 123 21.22 0.36 -9.33
N ILE A 124 20.18 0.95 -9.91
CA ILE A 124 20.01 2.41 -10.04
C ILE A 124 18.72 2.87 -9.35
N ASP A 125 18.54 4.18 -9.25
CA ASP A 125 17.32 4.81 -8.71
C ASP A 125 17.06 4.60 -7.21
N TRP A 126 18.09 4.90 -6.42
CA TRP A 126 18.09 4.78 -4.95
C TRP A 126 17.33 5.91 -4.21
N VAL A 127 16.43 6.62 -4.89
CA VAL A 127 15.76 7.82 -4.34
C VAL A 127 14.74 7.48 -3.24
N GLU A 128 14.17 6.27 -3.28
CA GLU A 128 13.17 5.79 -2.31
C GLU A 128 13.79 5.06 -1.10
N THR A 129 15.12 5.11 -0.96
CA THR A 129 15.83 4.32 0.06
C THR A 129 15.36 4.57 1.49
N SER A 130 15.35 3.49 2.28
CA SER A 130 14.96 3.57 3.68
C SER A 130 15.56 2.44 4.51
N TRP A 131 15.21 2.40 5.80
CA TRP A 131 15.60 1.34 6.72
C TRP A 131 14.39 0.49 7.10
N GLY A 132 14.49 -0.84 6.98
CA GLY A 132 13.36 -1.73 7.24
C GLY A 132 13.67 -3.21 6.99
N PRO A 133 12.66 -4.09 6.97
CA PRO A 133 12.83 -5.52 6.67
C PRO A 133 13.23 -5.73 5.21
N ALA A 134 14.25 -6.58 4.99
CA ALA A 134 14.68 -6.97 3.64
C ALA A 134 13.54 -7.57 2.80
N ASP A 135 12.57 -8.20 3.47
CA ASP A 135 11.36 -8.78 2.87
C ASP A 135 10.57 -7.79 2.02
N LEU A 136 10.65 -6.48 2.27
CA LEU A 136 9.94 -5.49 1.48
C LEU A 136 10.52 -5.33 0.07
N ASP A 137 11.86 -5.35 -0.09
CA ASP A 137 12.47 -5.30 -1.43
C ASP A 137 12.23 -6.61 -2.19
N VAL A 138 12.23 -7.74 -1.47
CA VAL A 138 11.92 -9.06 -2.05
C VAL A 138 10.46 -9.12 -2.49
N ALA A 139 9.53 -8.67 -1.64
CA ALA A 139 8.11 -8.59 -1.95
C ALA A 139 7.87 -7.70 -3.16
N HIS A 140 8.49 -6.53 -3.21
CA HIS A 140 8.34 -5.59 -4.31
C HIS A 140 8.77 -6.20 -5.64
N ALA A 141 9.98 -6.77 -5.71
CA ALA A 141 10.46 -7.46 -6.90
C ALA A 141 9.55 -8.64 -7.28
N ALA A 142 9.11 -9.43 -6.31
CA ALA A 142 8.24 -10.58 -6.55
C ALA A 142 6.85 -10.15 -7.07
N THR A 143 6.26 -9.07 -6.56
CA THR A 143 4.98 -8.51 -7.05
C THR A 143 5.15 -7.96 -8.47
N TYR A 144 6.26 -7.28 -8.75
CA TYR A 144 6.58 -6.78 -10.07
C TYR A 144 6.71 -7.91 -11.10
N LEU A 145 7.44 -8.98 -10.74
CA LEU A 145 7.56 -10.20 -11.55
C LEU A 145 6.22 -10.89 -11.73
N ALA A 146 5.36 -10.92 -10.71
CA ALA A 146 4.03 -11.48 -10.81
C ALA A 146 3.21 -10.76 -11.89
N MET A 147 3.19 -9.42 -11.88
CA MET A 147 2.44 -8.65 -12.87
C MET A 147 2.99 -8.84 -14.29
N LEU A 148 4.31 -8.82 -14.47
CA LEU A 148 4.93 -8.93 -15.80
C LEU A 148 4.99 -10.36 -16.36
N HIS A 149 5.28 -11.34 -15.51
CA HIS A 149 5.66 -12.69 -15.93
C HIS A 149 4.83 -13.82 -15.30
N GLY A 150 3.98 -13.53 -14.32
CA GLY A 150 3.12 -14.53 -13.67
C GLY A 150 3.63 -15.02 -12.31
N ILE A 151 2.80 -15.81 -11.63
CA ILE A 151 3.02 -16.22 -10.23
C ILE A 151 4.23 -17.14 -10.09
N GLU A 152 4.52 -17.95 -11.11
CA GLU A 152 5.67 -18.86 -11.13
C GLU A 152 7.00 -18.09 -11.10
N ALA A 153 7.08 -16.96 -11.82
CA ALA A 153 8.26 -16.10 -11.79
C ALA A 153 8.43 -15.42 -10.43
N SER A 154 7.32 -14.97 -9.83
CA SER A 154 7.27 -14.39 -8.49
C SER A 154 7.75 -15.37 -7.41
N ALA A 155 7.22 -16.60 -7.43
CA ALA A 155 7.59 -17.67 -6.51
C ALA A 155 9.05 -18.08 -6.71
N GLY A 156 9.48 -18.29 -7.97
CA GLY A 156 10.85 -18.67 -8.29
C GLY A 156 11.89 -17.65 -7.82
N PHE A 157 11.59 -16.35 -7.89
CA PHE A 157 12.46 -15.30 -7.35
C PHE A 157 12.53 -15.35 -5.82
N THR A 158 11.38 -15.46 -5.15
CA THR A 158 11.30 -15.57 -3.69
C THR A 158 12.10 -16.78 -3.19
N ASP A 159 11.93 -17.94 -3.83
CA ASP A 159 12.64 -19.17 -3.49
C ASP A 159 14.15 -19.07 -3.77
N ALA A 160 14.56 -18.34 -4.80
CA ALA A 160 15.97 -18.07 -5.07
C ALA A 160 16.59 -17.19 -3.98
N TYR A 161 15.87 -16.18 -3.48
CA TYR A 161 16.33 -15.31 -2.40
C TYR A 161 16.55 -16.09 -1.10
N HIS A 162 15.58 -16.90 -0.67
CA HIS A 162 15.71 -17.70 0.56
C HIS A 162 16.85 -18.74 0.47
N ARG A 163 16.98 -19.42 -0.68
CA ARG A 163 18.12 -20.33 -0.92
C ARG A 163 19.47 -19.63 -0.87
N ARG A 164 19.54 -18.37 -1.29
CA ARG A 164 20.78 -17.58 -1.33
C ARG A 164 21.20 -17.08 0.06
N THR A 165 20.21 -16.77 0.90
CA THR A 165 20.40 -16.20 2.24
C THR A 165 20.50 -17.27 3.34
N ASP A 166 20.27 -18.55 2.99
CA ASP A 166 20.17 -19.68 3.93
C ASP A 166 19.16 -19.42 5.05
N ASP A 167 18.13 -18.62 4.73
CA ASP A 167 17.10 -18.19 5.66
C ASP A 167 15.83 -19.01 5.43
N CYS A 168 15.30 -19.59 6.51
CA CYS A 168 14.01 -20.24 6.46
C CYS A 168 12.91 -19.19 6.39
N ARG A 169 12.02 -19.30 5.39
CA ARG A 169 10.91 -18.37 5.23
C ARG A 169 9.99 -18.43 6.45
N ASP A 170 9.93 -17.34 7.21
CA ASP A 170 8.90 -17.10 8.21
C ASP A 170 7.60 -16.74 7.51
N GLU A 171 6.62 -17.65 7.55
CA GLU A 171 5.36 -17.51 6.82
C GLU A 171 4.52 -16.31 7.30
N GLU A 172 4.62 -15.92 8.58
CA GLU A 172 3.90 -14.75 9.10
C GLU A 172 4.47 -13.45 8.54
N LYS A 173 5.80 -13.31 8.59
CA LYS A 173 6.50 -12.15 8.00
C LYS A 173 6.30 -12.10 6.50
N PHE A 174 6.43 -13.25 5.84
CA PHE A 174 6.20 -13.38 4.40
C PHE A 174 4.81 -12.84 4.03
N ARG A 175 3.75 -13.32 4.70
CA ARG A 175 2.39 -12.85 4.46
C ARG A 175 2.26 -11.35 4.68
N TYR A 176 2.66 -10.86 5.85
CA TYR A 176 2.45 -9.45 6.22
C TYR A 176 3.15 -8.48 5.26
N TRP A 177 4.44 -8.68 4.99
CA TRP A 177 5.22 -7.75 4.17
C TRP A 177 4.81 -7.79 2.69
N ASN A 178 4.45 -8.96 2.16
CA ASN A 178 3.95 -9.07 0.81
C ASN A 178 2.56 -8.44 0.65
N VAL A 179 1.66 -8.64 1.62
CA VAL A 179 0.34 -7.98 1.59
C VAL A 179 0.51 -6.46 1.69
N MET A 180 1.42 -5.96 2.53
CA MET A 180 1.72 -4.53 2.63
C MET A 180 2.18 -3.94 1.30
N ASP A 181 3.09 -4.62 0.60
CA ASP A 181 3.57 -4.20 -0.73
C ASP A 181 2.45 -4.21 -1.78
N ILE A 182 1.70 -5.31 -1.88
CA ILE A 182 0.59 -5.48 -2.84
C ILE A 182 -0.48 -4.40 -2.66
N VAL A 183 -0.89 -4.11 -1.41
CA VAL A 183 -1.84 -3.04 -1.10
C VAL A 183 -1.27 -1.67 -1.51
N GLY A 184 0.05 -1.50 -1.51
CA GLY A 184 0.74 -0.31 -2.00
C GLY A 184 0.49 0.04 -3.47
N TYR A 185 0.04 -0.92 -4.29
CA TYR A 185 -0.29 -0.70 -5.70
C TYR A 185 -1.70 -0.16 -5.95
N LEU A 186 -2.54 -0.06 -4.90
CA LEU A 186 -3.82 0.64 -5.00
C LEU A 186 -3.62 2.15 -5.21
N PRO A 187 -4.52 2.83 -5.94
CA PRO A 187 -5.78 2.31 -6.47
C PRO A 187 -5.64 1.53 -7.78
N ASP A 188 -4.51 1.57 -8.49
CA ASP A 188 -4.34 0.86 -9.77
C ASP A 188 -2.86 0.62 -10.11
N PRO A 189 -2.44 -0.64 -10.37
CA PRO A 189 -1.05 -0.94 -10.74
C PRO A 189 -0.66 -0.56 -12.17
N VAL A 190 -1.60 -0.14 -13.03
CA VAL A 190 -1.35 0.01 -14.49
C VAL A 190 -0.15 0.88 -14.84
N LYS A 191 0.12 1.94 -14.06
CA LYS A 191 1.30 2.81 -14.28
C LYS A 191 2.63 2.05 -14.29
N VAL A 192 2.69 0.90 -13.61
CA VAL A 192 3.89 0.08 -13.45
C VAL A 192 4.19 -0.72 -14.72
N VAL A 193 3.16 -1.20 -15.41
CA VAL A 193 3.32 -2.05 -16.60
C VAL A 193 3.38 -1.25 -17.90
N GLN A 194 2.99 0.04 -17.86
CA GLN A 194 2.98 0.91 -19.04
C GLN A 194 4.35 1.00 -19.75
N PRO A 195 5.48 1.26 -19.07
CA PRO A 195 6.79 1.34 -19.74
C PRO A 195 7.20 0.02 -20.44
N TRP A 196 6.79 -1.12 -19.88
CA TRP A 196 7.08 -2.44 -20.42
C TRP A 196 6.25 -2.76 -21.66
N ARG A 197 4.98 -2.34 -21.65
CA ARG A 197 4.11 -2.40 -22.82
C ARG A 197 4.67 -1.55 -23.95
N ASP A 198 5.12 -0.33 -23.64
CA ASP A 198 5.74 0.58 -24.61
C ASP A 198 7.05 0.00 -25.18
N SER A 199 7.72 -0.86 -24.41
CA SER A 199 8.92 -1.60 -24.83
C SER A 199 8.60 -2.91 -25.59
N GLY A 200 7.32 -3.22 -25.83
CA GLY A 200 6.87 -4.37 -26.62
C GLY A 200 6.48 -5.62 -25.82
N LEU A 201 6.46 -5.56 -24.49
CA LEU A 201 5.94 -6.67 -23.68
C LEU A 201 4.42 -6.78 -23.83
N ASN A 202 3.92 -7.98 -24.12
CA ASN A 202 2.48 -8.23 -24.24
C ASN A 202 1.81 -8.33 -22.85
N ILE A 203 1.51 -7.17 -22.24
CA ILE A 203 0.86 -7.05 -20.94
C ILE A 203 -0.26 -6.01 -20.98
N SER A 204 -1.52 -6.47 -20.92
CA SER A 204 -2.69 -5.58 -20.81
C SER A 204 -2.92 -5.14 -19.36
N ASP A 205 -3.70 -4.05 -19.19
CA ASP A 205 -4.10 -3.55 -17.87
C ASP A 205 -4.84 -4.64 -17.07
N ASP A 206 -5.78 -5.33 -17.70
CA ASP A 206 -6.58 -6.38 -17.06
C ASP A 206 -5.74 -7.60 -16.69
N LEU A 207 -4.76 -7.97 -17.51
CA LEU A 207 -3.84 -9.05 -17.19
C LEU A 207 -2.94 -8.69 -15.99
N ALA A 208 -2.43 -7.45 -15.93
CA ALA A 208 -1.64 -6.97 -14.80
C ALA A 208 -2.45 -6.95 -13.50
N ARG A 209 -3.66 -6.39 -13.53
CA ARG A 209 -4.60 -6.38 -12.39
C ARG A 209 -4.96 -7.79 -11.93
N GLY A 210 -5.30 -8.67 -12.87
CA GLY A 210 -5.63 -10.07 -12.57
C GLY A 210 -4.45 -10.82 -11.93
N ARG A 211 -3.23 -10.60 -12.41
CA ARG A 211 -2.00 -11.17 -11.82
C ARG A 211 -1.69 -10.61 -10.44
N LEU A 212 -1.96 -9.32 -10.19
CA LEU A 212 -1.84 -8.73 -8.86
C LEU A 212 -2.82 -9.40 -7.88
N GLU A 213 -4.07 -9.64 -8.28
CA GLU A 213 -5.02 -10.37 -7.42
C GLU A 213 -4.61 -11.85 -7.23
N GLN A 214 -4.07 -12.52 -8.26
CA GLN A 214 -3.53 -13.88 -8.12
C GLN A 214 -2.35 -13.92 -7.15
N ARG A 215 -1.49 -12.89 -7.17
CA ARG A 215 -0.39 -12.75 -6.23
C ARG A 215 -0.89 -12.56 -4.82
N LEU A 216 -1.90 -11.71 -4.62
CA LEU A 216 -2.53 -11.52 -3.31
C LEU A 216 -3.09 -12.83 -2.76
N GLU A 217 -3.83 -13.58 -3.59
CA GLU A 217 -4.36 -14.88 -3.22
C GLU A 217 -3.25 -15.88 -2.85
N TYR A 218 -2.19 -15.96 -3.65
CA TYR A 218 -1.06 -16.84 -3.39
C TYR A 218 -0.43 -16.53 -2.03
N VAL A 219 -0.21 -15.25 -1.73
CA VAL A 219 0.39 -14.81 -0.47
C VAL A 219 -0.53 -15.12 0.71
N LEU A 220 -1.82 -14.78 0.61
CA LEU A 220 -2.79 -15.03 1.70
C LEU A 220 -2.96 -16.52 2.01
N ARG A 221 -2.78 -17.41 1.02
CA ARG A 221 -2.88 -18.86 1.17
C ARG A 221 -1.58 -19.54 1.59
N ALA A 222 -0.46 -18.83 1.62
CA ALA A 222 0.82 -19.39 2.08
C ALA A 222 0.75 -19.63 3.60
N GLY A 223 0.73 -20.90 4.02
CA GLY A 223 0.60 -21.33 5.41
C GLY A 223 0.73 -22.85 5.51
#